data_AF-W6Z772-F1
#
_entry.id   AF-W6Z772-F1
#
_cell.length_a   1.000
_cell.length_b   1.000
_cell.length_c   1.000
_cell.angle_alpha   90.00
_cell.angle_beta   90.00
_cell.angle_gamma   90.00
#
_symmetry.space_group_name_H-M   'P 1'
#
loop_
_entity.id
_entity.type
_entity.pdbx_description
1 polymer ?
#
loop_
_entity_poly.entity_id
_entity_poly.type
_entity_poly.pdbx_seq_one_letter_code
_entity_poly.pdbx_strand_id
1 'polypeptide(L)' 'ARIDWDDAALRAVFKDGLKENVKNGLIHYKKPETLHALIELATRIDHRLWER' A
#
# COMPACT_ATOMS: atom_id res chain seq x y z
N ALA A 1 25.16 -11.61 -0.36
CA ALA A 1 24.61 -10.44 0.36
C ALA A 1 23.10 -10.58 0.38
N ARG A 2 22.50 -10.82 1.55
CA ARG A 2 21.05 -10.86 1.73
C ARG A 2 20.62 -9.40 1.70
N ILE A 3 20.01 -8.97 0.60
CA ILE A 3 19.51 -7.59 0.48
C ILE A 3 18.36 -7.51 1.48
N ASP A 4 18.63 -7.04 2.69
CA ASP A 4 17.60 -6.56 3.59
C ASP A 4 17.04 -5.30 2.94
N TRP A 5 15.97 -5.48 2.17
CA TRP A 5 15.25 -4.36 1.58
C TRP A 5 14.70 -3.53 2.74
N ASP A 6 15.18 -2.29 2.85
CA ASP A 6 14.69 -1.34 3.84
C ASP A 6 13.17 -1.21 3.70
N ASP A 7 12.44 -1.15 4.82
CA ASP A 7 10.97 -1.10 4.81
C ASP A 7 10.47 0.08 3.94
N ALA A 8 11.26 1.15 3.83
CA ALA A 8 10.98 2.25 2.91
C ALA A 8 11.01 1.83 1.43
N ALA A 9 11.98 1.02 1.02
CA ALA A 9 12.09 0.50 -0.34
C ALA A 9 10.95 -0.48 -0.65
N LEU A 10 10.61 -1.37 0.29
CA LEU A 10 9.48 -2.30 0.13
C LEU A 10 8.15 -1.55 -0.02
N ARG A 11 7.93 -0.50 0.79
CA ARG A 11 6.73 0.35 0.68
C ARG A 11 6.65 1.10 -0.64
N ALA A 12 7.78 1.57 -1.17
CA ALA A 12 7.83 2.27 -2.45
C ALA A 12 7.42 1.34 -3.59
N VAL A 13 8.02 0.14 -3.67
CA VAL A 13 7.68 -0.87 -4.69
C VAL A 13 6.25 -1.35 -4.52
N PHE A 14 5.80 -1.60 -3.29
CA PHE A 14 4.43 -2.00 -3.02
C PHE A 14 3.44 -0.93 -3.50
N LYS A 15 3.68 0.35 -3.15
CA LYS A 15 2.84 1.46 -3.60
C LYS A 15 2.83 1.57 -5.12
N ASP A 16 3.97 1.36 -5.79
CA ASP A 16 4.06 1.42 -7.25
C ASP A 16 3.21 0.33 -7.94
N GLY A 17 3.20 -0.88 -7.39
CA GLY A 17 2.39 -2.00 -7.90
C GLY A 17 0.88 -1.90 -7.66
N LEU A 18 0.40 -0.97 -6.85
CA LEU A 18 -1.03 -0.80 -6.59
C LEU A 18 -1.77 -0.20 -7.80
N LYS A 19 -3.01 -0.67 -8.01
CA LYS A 19 -3.93 -0.10 -8.99
C LYS A 19 -4.18 1.38 -8.68
N GLU A 20 -4.36 2.21 -9.72
CA GLU A 20 -4.58 3.66 -9.54
C GLU A 20 -5.78 3.98 -8.66
N ASN A 21 -6.87 3.21 -8.75
CA ASN A 21 -8.04 3.38 -7.89
C ASN A 21 -7.72 3.17 -6.41
N VAL A 22 -6.87 2.19 -6.09
CA VAL A 22 -6.40 1.93 -4.71
C VAL A 22 -5.44 3.04 -4.28
N LYS A 23 -4.52 3.47 -5.15
CA LYS A 23 -3.62 4.61 -4.90
C LYS A 23 -4.39 5.90 -4.57
N ASN A 24 -5.47 6.19 -5.31
CA ASN A 24 -6.35 7.32 -5.05
C ASN A 24 -7.06 7.18 -3.69
N GLY A 25 -7.54 5.99 -3.36
CA GLY A 25 -8.10 5.70 -2.03
C GLY A 25 -7.10 5.96 -0.90
N LEU A 26 -5.82 5.59 -1.09
CA LEU A 26 -4.77 5.79 -0.09
C LEU A 26 -4.51 7.27 0.24
N ILE A 27 -4.77 8.21 -0.68
CA ILE A 27 -4.58 9.65 -0.46
C ILE A 27 -5.51 10.16 0.65
N HIS A 28 -6.68 9.53 0.83
CA HIS A 28 -7.66 9.91 1.85
C HIS A 28 -7.31 9.41 3.26
N TYR A 29 -6.28 8.57 3.40
CA TYR A 29 -5.87 8.01 4.69
C TYR A 29 -4.49 8.53 5.10
N LYS A 30 -4.21 8.48 6.41
CA LYS A 30 -2.88 8.83 6.94
C LYS A 30 -1.83 7.88 6.35
N LYS A 31 -0.70 8.42 5.89
CA LYS A 31 0.39 7.63 5.31
C LYS A 31 0.86 6.59 6.34
N PRO A 32 0.78 5.29 6.02
CA PRO A 32 1.21 4.23 6.94
C PRO A 32 2.74 4.24 7.08
N GLU A 33 3.20 4.04 8.31
CA GLU A 33 4.63 4.06 8.69
C GLU A 33 5.31 2.69 8.62
N THR A 34 4.53 1.64 8.32
CA THR A 34 4.99 0.26 8.17
C THR A 34 4.41 -0.37 6.91
N LEU A 35 5.16 -1.29 6.30
CA LEU A 35 4.68 -2.07 5.16
C LEU A 35 3.40 -2.83 5.48
N HIS A 36 3.30 -3.40 6.68
CA HIS A 36 2.11 -4.15 7.10
C HIS A 36 0.85 -3.28 7.11
N ALA A 37 0.92 -2.08 7.70
CA ALA A 37 -0.19 -1.14 7.71
C ALA A 37 -0.56 -0.67 6.29
N LEU A 38 0.42 -0.54 5.39
CA LEU A 38 0.17 -0.22 3.99
C LEU A 38 -0.58 -1.33 3.26
N ILE A 39 -0.20 -2.59 3.49
CA ILE A 39 -0.88 -3.75 2.93
C ILE A 39 -2.33 -3.82 3.42
N GLU A 40 -2.55 -3.76 4.73
CA GLU A 40 -3.91 -3.81 5.30
C GLU A 40 -4.82 -2.70 4.77
N LEU A 41 -4.29 -1.47 4.69
CA LEU A 41 -5.05 -0.33 4.21
C LEU A 41 -5.39 -0.49 2.71
N ALA A 42 -4.43 -0.94 1.91
CA ALA A 42 -4.64 -1.20 0.49
C ALA A 42 -5.69 -2.30 0.26
N THR A 43 -5.64 -3.40 1.02
CA THR A 43 -6.64 -4.47 0.95
C THR A 43 -8.04 -3.99 1.32
N ARG A 44 -8.18 -3.17 2.37
CA ARG A 44 -9.48 -2.60 2.75
C ARG A 44 -10.06 -1.69 1.66
N ILE A 45 -9.21 -0.89 1.02
CA ILE A 45 -9.62 -0.02 -0.09
C ILE A 45 -10.03 -0.86 -1.31
N ASP A 46 -9.24 -1.88 -1.65
CA ASP A 46 -9.55 -2.78 -2.78
C ASP A 46 -10.87 -3.53 -2.55
N HIS A 47 -11.12 -4.05 -1.35
CA HIS A 47 -12.42 -4.64 -0.99
C HIS A 47 -13.57 -3.64 -1.16
N ARG A 48 -13.40 -2.41 -0.66
CA ARG A 48 -14.43 -1.36 -0.80
C ARG A 48 -14.67 -0.96 -2.26
N LEU A 49 -13.65 -1.03 -3.11
CA LEU A 49 -13.77 -0.78 -4.54
C LEU A 49 -14.43 -1.95 -5.27
N TRP A 50 -14.22 -3.18 -4.80
CA TRP A 50 -14.82 -4.39 -5.39
C TRP A 50 -16.30 -4.56 -5.03
N GLU A 51 -16.72 -4.10 -3.85
CA GLU A 51 -18.14 -4.08 -3.44
C GLU A 51 -19.00 -3.05 -4.20
N ARG A 52 -18.40 -2.22 -5.06
CA ARG A 52 -19.02 -1.08 -5.72
C ARG A 52 -19.20 -1.32 -7.22
#